data_AF-A0A522ZQD5-F1
#
_entry.id   AF-A0A522ZQD5-F1
#
_cell.length_a   1.000
_cell.length_b   1.000
_cell.length_c   1.000
_cell.angle_alpha   90.00
_cell.angle_beta   90.00
_cell.angle_gamma   90.00
#
_symmetry.space_group_name_H-M   'P 1'
#
loop_
_entity.id
_entity.type
_entity.pdbx_description
1 polymer ?
#
loop_
_entity_poly.entity_id
_entity_poly.type
_entity_poly.pdbx_seq_one_letter_code
_entity_poly.pdbx_strand_id
1 'polypeptide(L)'
;MAKTQRVQRSKDDLKKELREQLQLLRHSCQSYDNGLEAVGKHISLSLRVLLHQHGDSRSLLDQLGYRTGKFLDSAGPLNPRNLMTECNLVMMRVSSTGASYLPLIAAGGGPLPLRPTPFVDWWNEPVLKDNKKRTFCRRELVLNVADTDGGAHVDPGLEEGYMALSRENSLGWIFSDGRVESALAGRPELACMRQIAHELLSTIHLYVPEFRDLSEPVVPQSPS
;
A
#
# COMPACT_ATOMS: atom_id res chain seq x y z
N MET A 1 -18.53 -31.81 -15.32
CA MET A 1 -18.89 -30.46 -15.82
C MET A 1 -18.00 -30.14 -17.01
N ALA A 2 -18.56 -29.76 -18.15
CA ALA A 2 -17.76 -29.34 -19.31
C ALA A 2 -17.01 -28.04 -18.97
N LYS A 3 -15.72 -27.94 -19.30
CA LYS A 3 -14.97 -26.70 -19.15
C LYS A 3 -15.57 -25.65 -20.09
N THR A 4 -16.15 -24.59 -19.54
CA THR A 4 -16.63 -23.45 -20.32
C THR A 4 -15.48 -22.86 -21.15
N GLN A 5 -15.72 -22.61 -22.43
CA GLN A 5 -14.74 -22.00 -23.33
C GLN A 5 -14.37 -20.60 -22.81
N ARG A 6 -13.07 -20.35 -22.57
CA ARG A 6 -12.56 -19.04 -22.20
C ARG A 6 -12.12 -18.28 -23.45
N VAL A 7 -12.64 -17.07 -23.65
CA VAL A 7 -12.21 -16.16 -24.72
C VAL A 7 -11.16 -15.20 -24.14
N GLN A 8 -10.06 -14.99 -24.87
CA GLN A 8 -9.02 -14.05 -24.46
C GLN A 8 -9.51 -12.61 -24.64
N ARG A 9 -9.29 -11.76 -23.63
CA ARG A 9 -9.59 -10.32 -23.74
C ARG A 9 -8.67 -9.67 -24.75
N SER A 10 -9.18 -8.68 -25.48
CA SER A 10 -8.34 -7.85 -26.35
C SER A 10 -7.42 -6.95 -25.51
N LYS A 11 -6.35 -6.43 -26.13
CA LYS A 11 -5.49 -5.43 -25.46
C LYS A 11 -6.28 -4.15 -25.14
N ASP A 12 -7.23 -3.76 -25.97
CA ASP A 12 -8.03 -2.56 -25.74
C ASP A 12 -8.99 -2.73 -24.56
N ASP A 13 -9.56 -3.91 -24.38
CA ASP A 13 -10.37 -4.23 -23.20
C ASP A 13 -9.53 -4.19 -21.92
N LEU A 14 -8.31 -4.73 -21.94
CA LEU A 14 -7.39 -4.66 -20.81
C LEU A 14 -6.98 -3.23 -20.49
N LYS A 15 -6.77 -2.39 -21.51
CA LYS A 15 -6.52 -0.96 -21.33
C LYS A 15 -7.72 -0.25 -20.71
N LYS A 16 -8.95 -0.58 -21.13
CA LYS A 16 -10.17 -0.05 -20.53
C LYS A 16 -10.27 -0.43 -19.05
N GLU A 17 -10.04 -1.69 -18.72
CA GLU A 17 -9.98 -2.16 -17.33
C GLU A 17 -8.92 -1.37 -16.53
N LEU A 18 -7.75 -1.11 -17.10
CA LEU A 18 -6.71 -0.33 -16.40
C LEU A 18 -7.18 1.10 -16.11
N ARG A 19 -7.92 1.74 -17.02
CA ARG A 19 -8.50 3.08 -16.77
C ARG A 19 -9.46 3.03 -15.57
N GLU A 20 -10.34 2.04 -15.53
CA GLU A 20 -11.33 1.87 -14.45
C GLU A 20 -10.62 1.59 -13.11
N GLN A 21 -9.62 0.71 -13.08
CA GLN A 21 -8.85 0.42 -11.87
C GLN A 21 -8.06 1.65 -11.36
N LEU A 22 -7.50 2.47 -12.25
CA LEU A 22 -6.82 3.72 -11.86
C LEU A 22 -7.78 4.76 -11.29
N GLN A 23 -8.98 4.89 -11.87
CA GLN A 23 -10.02 5.77 -11.35
C GLN A 23 -10.47 5.34 -9.94
N LEU A 24 -10.73 4.04 -9.75
CA LEU A 24 -11.11 3.48 -8.44
C LEU A 24 -10.00 3.67 -7.39
N LEU A 25 -8.74 3.43 -7.77
CA LEU A 25 -7.59 3.61 -6.90
C LEU A 25 -7.44 5.07 -6.46
N ARG A 26 -7.52 6.02 -7.39
CA ARG A 26 -7.41 7.46 -7.09
C ARG A 26 -8.57 7.93 -6.21
N HIS A 27 -9.80 7.54 -6.52
CA HIS A 27 -10.95 7.88 -5.70
C HIS A 27 -10.81 7.33 -4.27
N SER A 28 -10.36 6.08 -4.13
CA SER A 28 -10.10 5.48 -2.82
C SER A 28 -9.00 6.22 -2.06
N CYS A 29 -7.94 6.68 -2.74
CA CYS A 29 -6.91 7.52 -2.13
C CYS A 29 -7.49 8.84 -1.61
N GLN A 30 -8.32 9.53 -2.40
CA GLN A 30 -8.98 10.77 -1.98
C GLN A 30 -9.91 10.56 -0.78
N SER A 31 -10.72 9.50 -0.79
CA SER A 31 -11.59 9.15 0.33
C SER A 31 -10.79 8.85 1.61
N TYR A 32 -9.65 8.17 1.48
CA TYR A 32 -8.75 7.90 2.61
C TYR A 32 -8.21 9.22 3.18
N ASP A 33 -7.73 10.10 2.31
CA ASP A 33 -7.17 11.40 2.70
C ASP A 33 -8.23 12.33 3.33
N ASN A 34 -9.51 12.15 2.97
CA ASN A 34 -10.66 12.81 3.57
C ASN A 34 -11.15 12.17 4.90
N GLY A 35 -10.41 11.21 5.44
CA GLY A 35 -10.63 10.62 6.77
C GLY A 35 -11.35 9.28 6.79
N LEU A 36 -11.77 8.73 5.65
CA LEU A 36 -12.34 7.38 5.60
C LEU A 36 -11.23 6.32 5.58
N GLU A 37 -10.56 6.12 6.72
CA GLU A 37 -9.42 5.19 6.83
C GLU A 37 -9.73 3.77 6.32
N ALA A 38 -10.95 3.26 6.57
CA ALA A 38 -11.38 1.93 6.17
C ALA A 38 -11.30 1.67 4.65
N VAL A 39 -11.35 2.72 3.81
CA VAL A 39 -11.21 2.60 2.35
C VAL A 39 -9.82 2.12 1.93
N GLY A 40 -8.83 2.12 2.84
CA GLY A 40 -7.53 1.48 2.62
C GLY A 40 -7.65 0.00 2.21
N LYS A 41 -8.74 -0.67 2.60
CA LYS A 41 -9.07 -2.02 2.11
C LYS A 41 -9.37 -2.04 0.62
N HIS A 42 -10.12 -1.07 0.09
CA HIS A 42 -10.37 -0.95 -1.35
C HIS A 42 -9.09 -0.59 -2.12
N ILE A 43 -8.22 0.24 -1.53
CA ILE A 43 -6.88 0.50 -2.09
C ILE A 43 -6.12 -0.83 -2.25
N SER A 44 -6.12 -1.69 -1.23
CA SER A 44 -5.43 -3.00 -1.29
C SER A 44 -5.97 -3.90 -2.40
N LEU A 45 -7.28 -3.90 -2.65
CA LEU A 45 -7.91 -4.66 -3.74
C LEU A 45 -7.42 -4.21 -5.11
N SER A 46 -7.45 -2.90 -5.37
CA SER A 46 -6.94 -2.34 -6.62
C SER A 46 -5.46 -2.64 -6.80
N LEU A 47 -4.64 -2.48 -5.76
CA LEU A 47 -3.23 -2.83 -5.79
C LEU A 47 -3.01 -4.31 -6.13
N ARG A 48 -3.78 -5.22 -5.53
CA ARG A 48 -3.70 -6.66 -5.80
C ARG A 48 -4.04 -6.98 -7.26
N VAL A 49 -5.11 -6.42 -7.81
CA VAL A 49 -5.50 -6.61 -9.23
C VAL A 49 -4.41 -6.10 -10.18
N LEU A 50 -3.83 -4.95 -9.87
CA LEU A 50 -2.82 -4.30 -10.72
C LEU A 50 -1.46 -5.01 -10.67
N LEU A 51 -1.04 -5.47 -9.48
CA LEU A 51 0.34 -5.86 -9.21
C LEU A 51 0.55 -7.34 -8.90
N HIS A 52 -0.45 -8.03 -8.35
CA HIS A 52 -0.26 -9.40 -7.89
C HIS A 52 -0.60 -10.42 -8.97
N GLN A 53 0.22 -11.47 -9.05
CA GLN A 53 -0.05 -12.64 -9.87
C GLN A 53 0.22 -13.89 -9.04
N HIS A 54 -0.60 -14.92 -9.25
CA HIS A 54 -0.45 -16.22 -8.60
C HIS A 54 -1.09 -17.31 -9.45
N GLY A 55 -0.37 -18.41 -9.66
CA GLY A 55 -0.80 -19.50 -10.54
C GLY A 55 -1.12 -18.99 -11.95
N ASP A 56 -2.32 -19.30 -12.43
CA ASP A 56 -2.81 -18.86 -13.75
C ASP A 56 -3.31 -17.41 -13.77
N SER A 57 -3.48 -16.77 -12.61
CA SER A 57 -3.99 -15.40 -12.50
C SER A 57 -2.85 -14.40 -12.69
N ARG A 58 -2.85 -13.70 -13.81
CA ARG A 58 -1.89 -12.62 -14.12
C ARG A 58 -2.39 -11.26 -13.69
N SER A 59 -1.51 -10.41 -13.19
CA SER A 59 -1.86 -9.03 -12.83
C SER A 59 -2.18 -8.22 -14.08
N LEU A 60 -3.01 -7.18 -13.94
CA LEU A 60 -3.41 -6.36 -15.10
C LEU A 60 -2.20 -5.65 -15.74
N LEU A 61 -1.25 -5.17 -14.93
CA LEU A 61 -0.03 -4.55 -15.44
C LEU A 61 0.91 -5.56 -16.11
N ASP A 62 0.93 -6.82 -15.67
CA ASP A 62 1.69 -7.88 -16.36
C ASP A 62 1.09 -8.18 -17.74
N GLN A 63 -0.24 -8.34 -17.80
CA GLN A 63 -0.96 -8.60 -19.05
C GLN A 63 -0.78 -7.48 -20.10
N LEU A 64 -0.55 -6.25 -19.65
CA LEU A 64 -0.27 -5.09 -20.49
C LEU A 64 1.24 -4.83 -20.72
N GLY A 65 2.14 -5.57 -20.05
CA GLY A 65 3.59 -5.41 -20.17
C GLY A 65 4.18 -4.22 -19.41
N TYR A 66 3.45 -3.62 -18.47
CA TYR A 66 3.90 -2.48 -17.66
C TYR A 66 4.59 -2.88 -16.34
N ARG A 67 4.58 -4.17 -16.00
CA ARG A 67 5.16 -4.69 -14.75
C ARG A 67 6.68 -4.88 -14.79
N THR A 68 7.29 -4.98 -15.97
CA THR A 68 8.72 -5.30 -16.14
C THR A 68 9.66 -4.12 -15.92
N GLY A 69 9.12 -2.92 -15.68
CA GLY A 69 9.89 -1.69 -15.51
C GLY A 69 10.40 -1.45 -14.08
N LYS A 70 10.79 -0.20 -13.84
CA LYS A 70 11.13 0.30 -12.50
C LYS A 70 9.91 0.95 -11.85
N PHE A 71 9.77 0.77 -10.55
CA PHE A 71 8.74 1.34 -9.70
C PHE A 71 9.40 2.36 -8.76
N LEU A 72 8.69 3.45 -8.50
CA LEU A 72 9.15 4.50 -7.61
C LEU A 72 8.99 4.05 -6.16
N ASP A 73 10.11 3.92 -5.46
CA ASP A 73 10.23 3.47 -4.07
C ASP A 73 10.40 4.66 -3.12
N SER A 74 9.52 4.77 -2.11
CA SER A 74 9.61 5.77 -1.04
C SER A 74 10.24 5.24 0.27
N ALA A 75 10.38 3.92 0.42
CA ALA A 75 10.77 3.30 1.68
C ALA A 75 12.28 3.18 1.86
N GLY A 76 13.00 2.72 0.83
CA GLY A 76 14.37 2.29 1.02
C GLY A 76 14.51 0.98 1.81
N PRO A 77 15.73 0.42 1.87
CA PRO A 77 15.98 -0.79 2.62
C PRO A 77 15.83 -0.53 4.12
N LEU A 78 15.37 -1.54 4.86
CA LEU A 78 15.42 -1.51 6.32
C LEU A 78 16.85 -1.31 6.81
N ASN A 79 17.02 -0.52 7.88
CA ASN A 79 18.34 -0.32 8.47
C ASN A 79 18.74 -1.55 9.33
N PRO A 80 19.77 -2.33 8.95
CA PRO A 80 20.18 -3.52 9.70
C PRO A 80 20.73 -3.18 11.09
N ARG A 81 21.12 -1.92 11.34
CA ARG A 81 21.61 -1.43 12.64
C ARG A 81 20.48 -0.88 13.51
N ASN A 82 19.27 -0.74 12.99
CA ASN A 82 18.13 -0.30 13.80
C ASN A 82 17.69 -1.46 14.71
N LEU A 83 17.82 -1.27 16.02
CA LEU A 83 17.39 -2.24 17.02
C LEU A 83 15.89 -2.12 17.35
N MET A 84 15.27 -0.99 17.01
CA MET A 84 13.84 -0.73 17.20
C MET A 84 13.02 -1.26 16.02
N THR A 85 11.70 -1.14 16.15
CA THR A 85 10.76 -1.35 15.03
C THR A 85 10.97 -0.29 13.95
N GLU A 86 10.54 -0.61 12.73
CA GLU A 86 10.74 0.23 11.55
C GLU A 86 9.58 0.02 10.59
N CYS A 87 9.02 1.09 10.04
CA CYS A 87 8.02 1.01 8.96
C CYS A 87 8.25 2.18 8.00
N ASN A 88 8.96 1.92 6.92
CA ASN A 88 9.48 2.96 6.03
C ASN A 88 8.44 3.50 5.05
N LEU A 89 7.17 3.08 5.15
CA LEU A 89 6.04 3.60 4.35
C LEU A 89 5.17 4.62 5.10
N VAL A 90 5.43 4.85 6.38
CA VAL A 90 4.61 5.73 7.22
C VAL A 90 5.49 6.63 8.08
N MET A 91 4.92 7.73 8.55
CA MET A 91 5.51 8.63 9.54
C MET A 91 4.58 8.76 10.73
N MET A 92 5.14 9.04 11.90
CA MET A 92 4.36 9.39 13.08
C MET A 92 4.14 10.90 13.11
N ARG A 93 2.88 11.34 13.18
CA ARG A 93 2.56 12.73 13.53
C ARG A 93 2.25 12.78 15.01
N VAL A 94 2.95 13.65 15.74
CA VAL A 94 2.70 13.94 17.14
C VAL A 94 2.14 15.36 17.25
N SER A 95 1.05 15.52 17.99
CA SER A 95 0.46 16.82 18.35
C SER A 95 0.26 16.91 19.86
N SER A 96 -0.21 18.06 20.33
CA SER A 96 -0.59 18.25 21.74
C SER A 96 -1.77 17.38 22.18
N THR A 97 -2.53 16.80 21.24
CA THR A 97 -3.76 16.04 21.49
C THR A 97 -3.63 14.55 21.20
N GLY A 98 -2.49 14.09 20.69
CA GLY A 98 -2.27 12.67 20.40
C GLY A 98 -1.14 12.42 19.41
N ALA A 99 -0.99 11.16 19.01
CA ALA A 99 -0.13 10.78 17.90
C ALA A 99 -0.84 9.80 16.96
N SER A 100 -0.47 9.82 15.68
CA SER A 100 -1.09 8.98 14.64
C SER A 100 -0.09 8.53 13.58
N TYR A 101 -0.34 7.39 12.95
CA TYR A 101 0.36 7.00 11.72
C TYR A 101 -0.19 7.75 10.51
N LEU A 102 0.71 8.27 9.68
CA LEU A 102 0.39 8.89 8.39
C LEU A 102 1.19 8.24 7.27
N PRO A 103 0.62 8.01 6.07
CA PRO A 103 1.42 7.67 4.91
C PRO A 103 2.42 8.81 4.62
N LEU A 104 3.62 8.49 4.13
CA LEU A 104 4.65 9.52 3.88
C LEU A 104 4.15 10.67 3.00
N ILE A 105 3.31 10.39 2.00
CA ILE A 105 2.73 11.42 1.13
C ILE A 105 1.88 12.44 1.91
N ALA A 106 1.18 12.02 2.97
CA ALA A 106 0.42 12.93 3.83
C ALA A 106 1.29 13.69 4.83
N ALA A 107 2.52 13.23 5.08
CA ALA A 107 3.50 13.93 5.90
C ALA A 107 4.33 14.97 5.11
N GLY A 108 3.98 15.23 3.84
CA GLY A 108 4.75 16.11 2.95
C GLY A 108 5.91 15.40 2.21
N GLY A 109 5.95 14.07 2.27
CA GLY A 109 6.99 13.24 1.66
C GLY A 109 7.80 12.46 2.67
N GLY A 110 8.60 11.51 2.17
CA GLY A 110 9.57 10.78 2.97
C GLY A 110 10.87 11.56 3.18
N PRO A 111 11.73 11.10 4.10
CA PRO A 111 13.07 11.69 4.28
C PRO A 111 13.98 11.45 3.07
N LEU A 112 13.61 10.50 2.19
CA LEU A 112 14.32 10.16 0.96
C LEU A 112 13.44 10.48 -0.26
N PRO A 113 14.03 10.94 -1.38
CA PRO A 113 13.30 11.09 -2.62
C PRO A 113 12.88 9.72 -3.17
N LEU A 114 11.83 9.69 -4.01
CA LEU A 114 11.41 8.48 -4.71
C LEU A 114 12.54 7.93 -5.58
N ARG A 115 12.83 6.63 -5.44
CA ARG A 115 13.93 5.95 -6.14
C ARG A 115 13.40 4.94 -7.15
N PRO A 116 13.82 4.98 -8.42
CA PRO A 116 13.46 3.96 -9.39
C PRO A 116 14.10 2.60 -9.04
N THR A 117 13.27 1.63 -8.66
CA THR A 117 13.68 0.30 -8.18
C THR A 117 13.08 -0.78 -9.09
N PRO A 118 13.79 -1.85 -9.47
CA PRO A 118 13.19 -2.95 -10.24
C PRO A 118 11.92 -3.46 -9.55
N PHE A 119 10.86 -3.74 -10.32
CA PHE A 119 9.58 -4.15 -9.75
C PHE A 119 9.70 -5.30 -8.74
N VAL A 120 10.53 -6.31 -9.06
CA VAL A 120 10.73 -7.48 -8.18
C VAL A 120 11.27 -7.08 -6.82
N ASP A 121 12.22 -6.15 -6.77
CA ASP A 121 12.81 -5.67 -5.53
C ASP A 121 11.82 -4.76 -4.80
N TRP A 122 11.22 -3.79 -5.51
CA TRP A 122 10.20 -2.89 -4.95
C TRP A 122 9.04 -3.66 -4.27
N TRP A 123 8.60 -4.76 -4.90
CA TRP A 123 7.47 -5.54 -4.43
C TRP A 123 7.80 -6.47 -3.26
N ASN A 124 9.03 -7.00 -3.21
CA ASN A 124 9.39 -8.11 -2.32
C ASN A 124 10.43 -7.76 -1.25
N GLU A 125 11.13 -6.62 -1.36
CA GLU A 125 12.04 -6.18 -0.30
C GLU A 125 11.25 -5.77 0.96
N PRO A 126 11.76 -6.12 2.16
CA PRO A 126 11.19 -5.68 3.42
C PRO A 126 11.12 -4.15 3.54
N VAL A 127 9.97 -3.65 3.99
CA VAL A 127 9.71 -2.23 4.27
C VAL A 127 9.28 -1.99 5.72
N LEU A 128 8.96 -3.06 6.44
CA LEU A 128 8.54 -3.04 7.83
C LEU A 128 9.26 -4.13 8.61
N LYS A 129 9.67 -3.81 9.85
CA LYS A 129 10.16 -4.75 10.87
C LYS A 129 9.47 -4.44 12.20
N ASP A 130 8.79 -5.42 12.77
CA ASP A 130 8.07 -5.27 14.03
C ASP A 130 8.91 -5.59 15.28
N ASN A 131 8.29 -5.52 16.45
CA ASN A 131 8.93 -5.76 17.75
C ASN A 131 9.41 -7.21 17.97
N LYS A 132 8.91 -8.18 17.18
CA LYS A 132 9.38 -9.57 17.15
C LYS A 132 10.39 -9.82 16.02
N LYS A 133 10.86 -8.76 15.34
CA LYS A 133 11.75 -8.81 14.17
C LYS A 133 11.13 -9.51 12.95
N ARG A 134 9.81 -9.67 12.92
CA ARG A 134 9.10 -10.12 11.72
C ARG A 134 9.15 -8.99 10.70
N THR A 135 9.38 -9.35 9.45
CA THR A 135 9.45 -8.38 8.36
C THR A 135 8.28 -8.53 7.42
N PHE A 136 7.85 -7.41 6.84
CA PHE A 136 6.86 -7.41 5.76
C PHE A 136 7.39 -6.64 4.56
N CYS A 137 7.21 -7.20 3.38
CA CYS A 137 7.31 -6.48 2.12
C CYS A 137 5.96 -5.91 1.66
N ARG A 138 5.96 -5.08 0.63
CA ARG A 138 4.73 -4.48 0.06
C ARG A 138 3.73 -5.55 -0.39
N ARG A 139 4.22 -6.62 -1.01
CA ARG A 139 3.40 -7.77 -1.42
C ARG A 139 2.62 -8.35 -0.26
N GLU A 140 3.31 -8.66 0.84
CA GLU A 140 2.69 -9.30 2.01
C GLU A 140 1.67 -8.37 2.67
N LEU A 141 1.98 -7.08 2.77
CA LEU A 141 1.03 -6.08 3.30
C LEU A 141 -0.24 -6.01 2.42
N VAL A 142 -0.08 -5.91 1.10
CA VAL A 142 -1.22 -5.82 0.17
C VAL A 142 -2.07 -7.08 0.23
N LEU A 143 -1.46 -8.27 0.21
CA LEU A 143 -2.21 -9.54 0.22
C LEU A 143 -2.91 -9.79 1.55
N ASN A 144 -2.26 -9.52 2.69
CA ASN A 144 -2.93 -9.70 3.98
C ASN A 144 -4.20 -8.82 4.08
N VAL A 145 -4.13 -7.54 3.68
CA VAL A 145 -5.32 -6.67 3.71
C VAL A 145 -6.37 -7.12 2.68
N ALA A 146 -5.93 -7.39 1.43
CA ALA A 146 -6.85 -7.66 0.32
C ALA A 146 -7.53 -9.02 0.43
N ASP A 147 -6.81 -10.07 0.82
CA ASP A 147 -7.32 -11.43 0.81
C ASP A 147 -7.97 -11.84 2.13
N THR A 148 -7.58 -11.26 3.29
CA THR A 148 -8.00 -11.80 4.61
C THR A 148 -8.77 -10.83 5.51
N ASP A 149 -8.52 -9.50 5.44
CA ASP A 149 -9.04 -8.54 6.42
C ASP A 149 -10.11 -7.59 5.84
N GLY A 150 -11.04 -8.13 5.07
CA GLY A 150 -12.20 -7.41 4.54
C GLY A 150 -11.94 -6.57 3.30
N GLY A 151 -10.88 -6.88 2.55
CA GLY A 151 -10.77 -6.47 1.15
C GLY A 151 -11.78 -7.24 0.30
N ALA A 152 -11.41 -8.44 -0.14
CA ALA A 152 -12.26 -9.34 -0.93
C ALA A 152 -13.04 -10.32 -0.05
N HIS A 153 -12.41 -10.76 1.03
CA HIS A 153 -12.95 -11.70 2.01
C HIS A 153 -12.63 -11.22 3.42
N VAL A 154 -13.43 -11.67 4.38
CA VAL A 154 -13.15 -11.55 5.81
C VAL A 154 -12.92 -12.96 6.31
N ASP A 155 -11.66 -13.32 6.53
CA ASP A 155 -11.30 -14.64 7.01
C ASP A 155 -11.54 -14.72 8.53
N PRO A 156 -11.98 -15.89 9.05
CA PRO A 156 -12.21 -16.06 10.48
C PRO A 156 -10.91 -16.04 11.31
N GLY A 157 -9.75 -16.13 10.65
CA GLY A 157 -8.43 -16.03 11.27
C GLY A 157 -7.46 -15.28 10.37
N LEU A 158 -6.51 -14.59 10.99
CA LEU A 158 -5.44 -13.84 10.30
C LEU A 158 -4.09 -14.46 10.64
N GLU A 159 -3.10 -14.28 9.76
CA GLU A 159 -1.71 -14.65 10.08
C GLU A 159 -1.22 -13.89 11.33
N GLU A 160 -0.49 -14.57 12.23
CA GLU A 160 -0.06 -13.99 13.52
C GLU A 160 0.72 -12.69 13.34
N GLY A 161 1.58 -12.62 12.32
CA GLY A 161 2.31 -11.41 11.97
C GLY A 161 1.39 -10.24 11.69
N TYR A 162 0.41 -10.45 10.83
CA TYR A 162 -0.51 -9.41 10.38
C TYR A 162 -1.51 -9.03 11.47
N MET A 163 -2.03 -9.99 12.24
CA MET A 163 -2.87 -9.70 13.42
C MET A 163 -2.13 -8.77 14.38
N ALA A 164 -0.87 -9.10 14.68
CA ALA A 164 -0.08 -8.30 15.61
C ALA A 164 0.18 -6.88 15.09
N LEU A 165 0.44 -6.72 13.80
CA LEU A 165 0.59 -5.41 13.16
C LEU A 165 -0.72 -4.59 13.20
N SER A 166 -1.82 -5.22 12.81
CA SER A 166 -3.08 -4.52 12.53
C SER A 166 -3.98 -4.33 13.74
N ARG A 167 -3.80 -5.12 14.81
CA ARG A 167 -4.67 -5.09 16.02
C ARG A 167 -3.91 -5.04 17.35
N GLU A 168 -2.64 -5.45 17.39
CA GLU A 168 -1.91 -5.61 18.67
C GLU A 168 -0.71 -4.65 18.80
N ASN A 169 -0.66 -3.60 17.96
CA ASN A 169 0.40 -2.58 17.99
C ASN A 169 1.82 -3.18 17.97
N SER A 170 2.12 -4.12 17.07
CA SER A 170 3.45 -4.74 17.00
C SER A 170 4.58 -3.78 16.60
N LEU A 171 4.24 -2.59 16.07
CA LEU A 171 5.21 -1.50 15.90
C LEU A 171 5.64 -0.88 17.24
N GLY A 172 4.88 -1.08 18.32
CA GLY A 172 5.29 -0.81 19.69
C GLY A 172 5.38 0.67 20.06
N TRP A 173 4.86 1.58 19.23
CA TRP A 173 4.88 3.01 19.53
C TRP A 173 3.72 3.38 20.44
N ILE A 174 4.03 4.17 21.48
CA ILE A 174 3.08 4.65 22.49
C ILE A 174 3.24 6.17 22.59
N PHE A 175 2.11 6.86 22.65
CA PHE A 175 2.03 8.28 22.98
C PHE A 175 1.68 8.43 24.46
N SER A 176 2.35 9.36 25.14
CA SER A 176 2.04 9.73 26.52
C SER A 176 1.94 11.24 26.63
N ASP A 177 0.84 11.74 27.22
CA ASP A 177 0.68 13.15 27.58
C ASP A 177 1.12 13.45 29.04
N GLY A 178 1.78 12.47 29.68
CA GLY A 178 2.17 12.51 31.09
C GLY A 178 1.08 12.07 32.07
N ARG A 179 -0.14 11.77 31.61
CA ARG A 179 -1.25 11.26 32.41
C ARG A 179 -1.80 9.93 31.89
N VAL A 180 -1.87 9.78 30.56
CA VAL A 180 -2.41 8.61 29.88
C VAL A 180 -1.39 8.14 28.85
N GLU A 181 -1.22 6.82 28.76
CA GLU A 181 -0.50 6.17 27.67
C GLU A 181 -1.51 5.53 26.69
N SER A 182 -1.29 5.74 25.40
CA SER A 182 -2.10 5.12 24.34
C SER A 182 -1.24 4.71 23.15
N ALA A 183 -1.66 3.67 22.44
CA ALA A 183 -1.10 3.41 21.12
C ALA A 183 -1.35 4.61 20.19
N LEU A 184 -0.52 4.73 19.14
CA LEU A 184 -0.78 5.70 18.09
C LEU A 184 -2.13 5.42 17.42
N ALA A 185 -2.85 6.49 17.11
CA ALA A 185 -4.11 6.40 16.38
C ALA A 185 -3.88 5.99 14.92
N GLY A 186 -4.91 5.40 14.33
CA GLY A 186 -4.92 4.91 12.96
C GLY A 186 -4.30 3.53 12.78
N ARG A 187 -4.45 3.00 11.58
CA ARG A 187 -4.08 1.64 11.17
C ARG A 187 -2.83 1.69 10.29
N PRO A 188 -1.64 1.32 10.81
CA PRO A 188 -0.38 1.47 10.08
C PRO A 188 -0.36 0.70 8.74
N GLU A 189 -1.01 -0.46 8.68
CA GLU A 189 -1.14 -1.27 7.47
C GLU A 189 -2.01 -0.59 6.40
N LEU A 190 -3.04 0.17 6.77
CA LEU A 190 -3.87 0.92 5.82
C LEU A 190 -3.17 2.20 5.36
N ALA A 191 -2.41 2.85 6.25
CA ALA A 191 -1.49 3.92 5.86
C ALA A 191 -0.44 3.41 4.86
N CYS A 192 0.09 2.20 5.05
CA CYS A 192 0.97 1.56 4.06
C CYS A 192 0.27 1.38 2.71
N MET A 193 -1.00 0.95 2.67
CA MET A 193 -1.75 0.82 1.40
C MET A 193 -1.82 2.16 0.66
N ARG A 194 -2.11 3.24 1.38
CA ARG A 194 -2.17 4.59 0.81
C ARG A 194 -0.82 5.04 0.25
N GLN A 195 0.28 4.71 0.92
CA GLN A 195 1.63 5.03 0.44
C GLN A 195 2.03 4.18 -0.78
N ILE A 196 1.74 2.88 -0.79
CA ILE A 196 2.01 1.98 -1.94
C ILE A 196 1.20 2.44 -3.16
N ALA A 197 -0.03 2.93 -2.97
CA ALA A 197 -0.82 3.52 -4.04
C ALA A 197 -0.18 4.79 -4.63
N HIS A 198 0.40 5.65 -3.78
CA HIS A 198 1.13 6.83 -4.25
C HIS A 198 2.35 6.44 -5.10
N GLU A 199 3.12 5.44 -4.67
CA GLU A 199 4.26 4.89 -5.42
C GLU A 199 3.82 4.35 -6.79
N LEU A 200 2.72 3.58 -6.83
CA LEU A 200 2.18 3.02 -8.06
C LEU A 200 1.69 4.10 -9.04
N LEU A 201 0.87 5.04 -8.56
CA LEU A 201 0.35 6.13 -9.38
C LEU A 201 1.50 6.97 -9.95
N SER A 202 2.48 7.32 -9.12
CA SER A 202 3.66 8.07 -9.56
C SER A 202 4.48 7.29 -10.61
N THR A 203 4.59 5.97 -10.45
CA THR A 203 5.27 5.11 -11.42
C THR A 203 4.57 5.12 -12.78
N ILE A 204 3.25 4.93 -12.79
CA ILE A 204 2.45 4.91 -14.03
C ILE A 204 2.48 6.29 -14.70
N HIS A 205 2.34 7.36 -13.92
CA HIS A 205 2.38 8.73 -14.42
C HIS A 205 3.69 9.07 -15.13
N LEU A 206 4.80 8.60 -14.56
CA LEU A 206 6.13 8.84 -15.09
C LEU A 206 6.45 7.96 -16.31
N TYR A 207 6.17 6.66 -16.23
CA TYR A 207 6.68 5.67 -17.20
C TYR A 207 5.66 5.17 -18.22
N VAL A 208 4.38 5.48 -18.07
CA VAL A 208 3.33 5.02 -18.98
C VAL A 208 2.56 6.22 -19.55
N PRO A 209 3.10 6.91 -20.59
CA PRO A 209 2.53 8.16 -21.11
C PRO A 209 1.05 8.08 -21.49
N GLU A 210 0.58 6.92 -21.98
CA GLU A 210 -0.81 6.68 -22.35
C GLU A 210 -1.80 6.85 -21.18
N PHE A 211 -1.35 6.64 -19.94
CA PHE A 211 -2.18 6.71 -18.74
C PHE A 211 -1.78 7.86 -17.80
N ARG A 212 -0.94 8.80 -18.26
CA ARG A 212 -0.38 9.88 -17.44
C ARG A 212 -1.45 10.67 -16.69
N ASP A 213 -2.46 11.17 -17.39
CA ASP A 213 -3.51 12.02 -16.79
C ASP A 213 -4.39 11.24 -15.80
N LEU A 214 -4.60 9.95 -16.06
CA LEU A 214 -5.38 9.05 -15.20
C LEU A 214 -4.62 8.58 -13.96
N SER A 215 -3.30 8.74 -13.95
CA SER A 215 -2.41 8.28 -12.86
C SER A 215 -1.74 9.42 -12.11
N GLU A 216 -2.17 10.68 -12.34
CA GLU A 216 -1.69 11.83 -11.58
C GLU A 216 -1.79 11.55 -10.06
N PRO A 217 -0.66 11.62 -9.33
CA PRO A 217 -0.63 11.29 -7.91
C PRO A 217 -1.60 12.12 -7.10
N VAL A 218 -2.42 11.46 -6.27
CA VAL A 218 -3.28 12.15 -5.30
C VAL A 218 -2.40 12.68 -4.18
N VAL A 219 -2.34 14.00 -4.02
CA VAL A 219 -1.63 14.69 -2.95
C VAL A 219 -2.66 15.16 -1.92
N PRO A 220 -2.57 14.73 -0.64
CA PRO A 220 -3.44 15.23 0.41
C PRO A 220 -3.30 16.74 0.55
N GLN A 221 -4.41 17.45 0.79
CA GLN A 221 -4.32 18.86 1.18
C GLN A 221 -3.69 18.93 2.57
N SER A 222 -2.78 19.89 2.78
CA SER A 222 -2.24 20.15 4.12
C SER A 222 -3.40 20.41 5.08
N PRO A 223 -3.45 19.76 6.25
CA PRO A 223 -4.45 20.12 7.25
C PRO A 223 -4.26 21.60 7.61
N SER A 224 -5.31 22.38 7.38
CA SER A 224 -5.46 23.77 7.83
C SER A 224 -5.41 23.89 9.34
#